data_AF-A0A2T6CWM6-F1
#
_entry.id   AF-A0A2T6CWM6-F1
#
_cell.length_a   1.000
_cell.length_b   1.000
_cell.length_c   1.000
_cell.angle_alpha   90.00
_cell.angle_beta   90.00
_cell.angle_gamma   90.00
#
_symmetry.space_group_name_H-M   'P 1'
#
loop_
_entity.id
_entity.type
_entity.pdbx_description
1 polymer ?
#
loop_
_entity_poly.entity_id
_entity_poly.type
_entity_poly.pdbx_seq_one_letter_code
_entity_poly.pdbx_strand_id
1 'polypeptide(L)'
;MTPKKKKTPKRQAALLGLGLDNEDGHKRITTGEKFAIVGGSEETHGRMTETVVKTFEELKSRGKHLEQVAPEELAEIIHKSRPR
;
A
#
# COMPACT_ATOMS: atom_id res chain seq x y z
N MET A 1 10.20 11.60 -42.33
CA MET A 1 10.63 10.81 -41.16
C MET A 1 9.95 11.43 -39.93
N THR A 2 8.87 10.84 -39.43
CA THR A 2 8.12 11.39 -38.28
C THR A 2 8.86 11.04 -36.98
N PRO A 3 9.02 11.98 -36.03
CA PRO A 3 9.72 11.68 -34.79
C PRO A 3 8.85 10.79 -33.90
N LYS A 4 9.35 9.60 -33.54
CA LYS A 4 8.71 8.72 -32.55
C LYS A 4 8.71 9.44 -31.19
N LYS A 5 7.53 9.79 -30.66
CA LYS A 5 7.37 10.23 -29.26
C LYS A 5 7.98 9.19 -28.33
N LYS A 6 9.02 9.57 -27.57
CA LYS A 6 9.60 8.74 -26.51
C LYS A 6 8.51 8.53 -25.44
N LYS A 7 8.11 7.28 -25.22
CA LYS A 7 7.19 6.91 -24.13
C LYS A 7 7.89 7.18 -22.81
N THR A 8 7.34 8.05 -21.98
CA THR A 8 7.79 8.23 -20.59
C THR A 8 7.57 6.91 -19.84
N PRO A 9 8.55 6.42 -19.06
CA PRO A 9 8.39 5.21 -18.28
C PRO A 9 7.20 5.38 -17.32
N LYS A 10 6.31 4.38 -17.27
CA LYS A 10 5.20 4.36 -16.30
C LYS A 10 5.81 4.33 -14.90
N ARG A 11 5.44 5.28 -14.04
CA ARG A 11 5.90 5.33 -12.64
C ARG A 11 5.35 4.12 -11.90
N GLN A 12 6.19 3.18 -11.51
CA GLN A 12 5.76 2.08 -10.65
C GLN A 12 5.63 2.59 -9.22
N ALA A 13 4.51 2.27 -8.56
CA ALA A 13 4.26 2.59 -7.16
C ALA A 13 3.86 1.31 -6.41
N ALA A 14 4.27 1.20 -5.15
CA ALA A 14 3.91 0.12 -4.24
C ALA A 14 3.85 0.64 -2.80
N LEU A 15 3.07 -0.03 -1.94
CA LEU A 15 2.96 0.24 -0.50
C LEU A 15 3.79 -0.77 0.29
N LEU A 16 4.57 -0.29 1.26
CA LEU A 16 5.32 -1.14 2.19
C LEU A 16 4.87 -0.85 3.63
N GLY A 17 4.42 -1.88 4.33
CA GLY A 17 4.11 -1.86 5.76
C GLY A 17 5.16 -2.64 6.55
N LEU A 18 5.70 -2.04 7.61
CA LEU A 18 6.69 -2.66 8.49
C LEU A 18 6.19 -2.61 9.93
N GLY A 19 6.07 -3.78 10.56
CA GLY A 19 5.78 -3.92 11.99
C GLY A 19 7.05 -4.33 12.74
N LEU A 20 7.36 -3.62 13.82
CA LEU A 20 8.61 -3.79 14.59
C LEU A 20 8.38 -4.17 16.06
N ASP A 21 7.12 -4.48 16.40
CA ASP A 21 6.62 -4.80 17.74
C ASP A 21 6.42 -6.31 17.95
N ASN A 22 7.16 -7.15 17.21
CA ASN A 22 7.05 -8.59 17.33
C ASN A 22 7.91 -9.12 18.48
N GLU A 23 7.28 -9.76 19.47
CA GLU A 23 7.96 -10.37 20.62
C GLU A 23 7.77 -11.90 20.67
N ASP A 24 6.89 -12.46 19.84
CA ASP A 24 6.51 -13.88 19.86
C ASP A 24 7.39 -14.80 18.99
N GLY A 25 8.29 -14.21 18.20
CA GLY A 25 9.22 -14.94 17.34
C GLY A 25 8.64 -15.43 16.00
N HIS A 26 7.37 -15.17 15.70
CA HIS A 26 6.76 -15.54 14.42
C HIS A 26 7.13 -14.57 13.30
N LYS A 27 7.41 -15.11 12.10
CA LYS A 27 7.54 -14.30 10.89
C LYS A 27 6.18 -14.12 10.24
N ARG A 28 5.74 -12.87 10.13
CA ARG A 28 4.47 -12.50 9.46
C ARG A 28 4.78 -11.74 8.17
N ILE A 29 4.29 -12.24 7.03
CA ILE A 29 4.51 -11.65 5.72
C ILE A 29 3.20 -11.74 4.93
N THR A 30 2.69 -10.61 4.48
CA THR A 30 1.52 -10.52 3.60
C THR A 30 1.88 -9.69 2.37
N THR A 31 1.72 -10.24 1.18
CA THR A 31 2.09 -9.59 -0.09
C THR A 31 0.93 -9.53 -1.06
N GLY A 32 0.87 -8.47 -1.85
CA GLY A 32 -0.04 -8.30 -2.98
C GLY A 32 0.66 -7.66 -4.17
N GLU A 33 -0.05 -7.51 -5.29
CA GLU A 33 0.53 -7.01 -6.55
C GLU A 33 1.19 -5.63 -6.43
N LYS A 34 0.68 -4.79 -5.51
CA LYS A 34 1.13 -3.41 -5.29
C LYS A 34 1.47 -3.13 -3.82
N PHE A 35 1.64 -4.16 -2.99
CA PHE A 35 2.00 -3.95 -1.59
C PHE A 35 2.73 -5.13 -0.94
N ALA A 36 3.45 -4.85 0.15
CA ALA A 36 3.99 -5.85 1.05
C ALA A 36 3.88 -5.37 2.50
N ILE A 37 3.56 -6.28 3.42
CA ILE A 37 3.50 -6.06 4.86
C ILE A 37 4.39 -7.10 5.51
N VAL A 38 5.34 -6.65 6.33
CA VAL A 38 6.35 -7.52 6.93
C VAL A 38 6.46 -7.22 8.43
N GLY A 39 6.41 -8.26 9.24
CA GLY A 39 6.58 -8.18 10.69
C GLY A 39 5.36 -7.65 11.44
N GLY A 40 5.61 -7.26 12.69
CA GLY A 40 4.61 -6.87 13.69
C GLY A 40 4.15 -8.04 14.58
N SER A 41 3.60 -7.71 15.74
CA SER A 41 2.79 -8.65 16.51
C SER A 41 1.59 -9.13 15.70
N GLU A 42 0.89 -10.15 16.17
CA GLU A 42 -0.34 -10.62 15.53
C GLU A 42 -1.36 -9.48 15.34
N GLU A 43 -1.55 -8.68 16.39
CA GLU A 43 -2.46 -7.53 16.36
C GLU A 43 -2.00 -6.47 15.35
N THR A 44 -0.74 -6.02 15.43
CA THR A 44 -0.24 -4.97 14.53
C THR A 44 -0.22 -5.42 13.08
N HIS A 45 0.18 -6.68 12.82
CA HIS A 45 0.16 -7.24 11.47
C HIS A 45 -1.27 -7.32 10.90
N GLY A 46 -2.23 -7.77 11.73
CA GLY A 46 -3.63 -7.81 11.37
C GLY A 46 -4.19 -6.43 11.03
N ARG A 47 -3.94 -5.43 11.90
CA ARG A 47 -4.36 -4.05 11.68
C ARG A 47 -3.74 -3.43 10.41
N MET A 48 -2.46 -3.68 10.15
CA MET A 48 -1.81 -3.24 8.91
C MET A 48 -2.44 -3.88 7.67
N THR A 49 -2.69 -5.18 7.72
CA THR A 49 -3.32 -5.92 6.62
C THR A 49 -4.70 -5.35 6.30
N GLU A 50 -5.53 -5.15 7.32
CA GLU A 50 -6.85 -4.56 7.15
C GLU A 50 -6.78 -3.13 6.59
N THR A 51 -5.86 -2.31 7.10
CA THR A 51 -5.64 -0.93 6.64
C THR A 51 -5.31 -0.89 5.14
N VAL A 52 -4.42 -1.78 4.68
CA VAL A 52 -4.01 -1.84 3.28
C VAL A 52 -5.17 -2.28 2.39
N VAL A 53 -5.92 -3.32 2.79
CA VAL A 53 -7.10 -3.78 2.03
C VAL A 53 -8.10 -2.62 1.87
N LYS A 54 -8.48 -1.96 2.97
CA LYS A 54 -9.42 -0.83 2.94
C LYS A 54 -8.90 0.36 2.11
N THR A 55 -7.59 0.61 2.14
CA THR A 55 -6.95 1.65 1.31
C THR A 55 -7.14 1.35 -0.18
N PHE A 56 -6.88 0.12 -0.62
CA PHE A 56 -7.08 -0.27 -2.02
C PHE A 56 -8.55 -0.29 -2.44
N GLU A 57 -9.46 -0.63 -1.55
CA GLU A 57 -10.90 -0.53 -1.80
C GLU A 57 -11.36 0.92 -2.01
N GLU A 58 -10.89 1.86 -1.17
CA GLU A 58 -11.17 3.30 -1.33
C GLU A 58 -10.54 3.83 -2.63
N LEU A 59 -9.31 3.45 -2.97
CA LEU A 59 -8.68 3.81 -4.25
C LEU A 59 -9.49 3.30 -5.45
N LYS A 60 -9.96 2.04 -5.39
CA LYS A 60 -10.79 1.44 -6.43
C LYS A 60 -12.15 2.13 -6.54
N SER A 61 -12.77 2.48 -5.41
CA SER A 61 -14.03 3.24 -5.36
C SER A 61 -13.89 4.61 -6.03
N ARG A 62 -12.72 5.26 -5.87
CA ARG A 62 -12.39 6.53 -6.53
C ARG A 62 -11.93 6.39 -7.99
N GLY A 63 -11.81 5.16 -8.50
CA GLY A 63 -11.32 4.90 -9.86
C GLY A 63 -9.85 5.29 -10.09
N LYS A 64 -9.05 5.38 -9.02
CA LYS A 64 -7.63 5.75 -9.09
C LYS A 64 -6.73 4.54 -8.84
N HIS A 65 -5.63 4.48 -9.59
CA HIS A 65 -4.51 3.58 -9.28
C HIS A 65 -3.49 4.26 -8.38
N LEU A 66 -2.72 3.47 -7.63
CA LEU A 66 -1.68 3.96 -6.72
C LEU A 66 -0.67 4.91 -7.40
N GLU A 67 -0.37 4.67 -8.67
CA GLU A 67 0.56 5.46 -9.50
C GLU A 67 0.03 6.87 -9.85
N GLN A 68 -1.28 7.09 -9.68
CA GLN A 68 -2.00 8.32 -10.01
C GLN A 68 -2.33 9.17 -8.79
N VAL A 69 -2.10 8.65 -7.58
CA VAL A 69 -2.45 9.31 -6.32
C VAL A 69 -1.24 10.06 -5.78
N ALA A 70 -1.45 11.30 -5.33
CA ALA A 70 -0.41 12.06 -4.67
C ALA A 70 -0.08 11.45 -3.30
N PRO A 71 1.18 11.51 -2.82
CA PRO A 71 1.57 10.95 -1.54
C PRO A 71 0.73 11.46 -0.36
N GLU A 72 0.33 12.73 -0.39
CA GLU A 72 -0.50 13.35 0.65
C GLU A 72 -1.92 12.76 0.65
N GLU A 73 -2.58 12.69 -0.52
CA GLU A 73 -3.89 12.05 -0.64
C GLU A 73 -3.84 10.57 -0.21
N LEU A 74 -2.77 9.87 -0.58
CA LEU A 74 -2.57 8.48 -0.17
C LEU A 74 -2.42 8.35 1.35
N ALA A 75 -1.68 9.26 1.99
CA ALA A 75 -1.53 9.28 3.44
C ALA A 75 -2.86 9.53 4.16
N GLU A 76 -3.69 10.44 3.63
CA GLU A 76 -5.04 10.68 4.16
C GLU A 76 -5.95 9.46 4.04
N ILE A 77 -5.92 8.77 2.89
CA ILE A 77 -6.68 7.52 2.70
C ILE A 77 -6.22 6.47 3.71
N ILE A 78 -4.90 6.26 3.83
CA ILE A 78 -4.34 5.28 4.78
C ILE A 78 -4.77 5.62 6.21
N HIS A 79 -4.71 6.90 6.60
CA HIS A 79 -5.11 7.33 7.94
C HIS A 79 -6.60 7.05 8.21
N LYS A 80 -7.47 7.34 7.24
CA LYS A 80 -8.91 7.06 7.32
C LYS A 80 -9.22 5.56 7.34
N SER A 81 -8.40 4.74 6.68
CA SER A 81 -8.56 3.29 6.57
C SER A 81 -8.03 2.51 7.78
N ARG A 82 -7.35 3.14 8.74
CA ARG A 82 -6.85 2.45 9.94
C ARG A 82 -8.02 2.01 10.85
N PRO A 83 -8.07 0.74 11.27
CA PRO A 83 -9.00 0.32 12.32
C PRO A 83 -8.78 1.11 13.61
N ARG A 84 -9.88 1.33 14.35
CA ARG A 84 -9.87 1.93 15.69
C ARG A 84 -9.59 0.88 16.75
#